data_AF-A0A7X7NDY3-F1
#
_entry.id   AF-A0A7X7NDY3-F1
#
_cell.length_a   1.000
_cell.length_b   1.000
_cell.length_c   1.000
_cell.angle_alpha   90.00
_cell.angle_beta   90.00
_cell.angle_gamma   90.00
#
_symmetry.space_group_name_H-M   'P 1'
#
loop_
_entity.id
_entity.type
_entity.pdbx_description
1 polymer ?
#
loop_
_entity_poly.entity_id
_entity_poly.type
_entity_poly.pdbx_seq_one_letter_code
_entity_poly.pdbx_strand_id
1 'polypeptide(L)' 'MNELKLRLIKEASQRHNKIFPCSHKEHLSDCFTWQDNLIFFWYNTEDQSTHVIIDEVNRVVESTC' A
#
# COMPACT_ATOMS: atom_id res chain seq x y z
N MET A 1 -11.56 4.12 -1.64
CA MET A 1 -10.23 3.58 -2.06
C MET A 1 -9.88 4.16 -3.42
N ASN A 2 -8.61 4.46 -3.71
CA ASN A 2 -8.19 4.94 -5.04
C ASN A 2 -7.44 3.81 -5.80
N GLU A 3 -7.24 3.99 -7.11
CA GLU A 3 -6.62 2.99 -7.99
C GLU A 3 -5.21 2.60 -7.54
N LEU A 4 -4.43 3.58 -7.08
CA LEU A 4 -3.08 3.35 -6.56
C LEU A 4 -3.09 2.40 -5.36
N LYS A 5 -3.90 2.69 -4.34
CA LYS A 5 -4.03 1.82 -3.15
C LYS A 5 -4.56 0.43 -3.49
N LEU A 6 -5.51 0.34 -4.43
CA LEU A 6 -6.03 -0.94 -4.92
C LEU A 6 -4.94 -1.77 -5.61
N ARG A 7 -4.08 -1.13 -6.41
CA ARG A 7 -2.93 -1.80 -7.04
C ARG A 7 -1.97 -2.37 -6.01
N LEU A 8 -1.62 -1.61 -4.98
CA LEU A 8 -0.71 -2.08 -3.92
C LEU A 8 -1.31 -3.23 -3.09
N ILE A 9 -2.61 -3.18 -2.78
CA ILE A 9 -3.31 -4.30 -2.13
C ILE A 9 -3.28 -5.55 -3.02
N LYS A 10 -3.59 -5.39 -4.31
CA LYS A 10 -3.57 -6.50 -5.26
C LYS A 10 -2.18 -7.12 -5.36
N GLU A 11 -1.14 -6.30 -5.42
CA GLU A 11 0.24 -6.76 -5.43
C GLU A 11 0.60 -7.52 -4.16
N ALA A 12 0.22 -7.03 -2.98
CA ALA A 12 0.43 -7.74 -1.72
C ALA A 12 -0.28 -9.11 -1.70
N SER A 13 -1.53 -9.17 -2.16
CA SER A 13 -2.30 -10.41 -2.29
C SER A 13 -1.75 -11.38 -3.34
N GLN A 14 -0.97 -10.89 -4.31
CA GLN A 14 -0.28 -11.75 -5.28
C GLN A 14 1.03 -12.31 -4.71
N ARG A 15 1.72 -11.53 -3.86
CA ARG A 15 2.95 -11.96 -3.19
C ARG A 15 2.68 -12.94 -2.04
N HIS A 16 1.54 -12.80 -1.37
CA HIS A 16 1.19 -13.60 -0.19
C HIS A 16 -0.26 -14.10 -0.26
N ASN A 17 -0.50 -15.34 0.15
CA ASN A 17 -1.83 -15.97 0.10
C ASN A 17 -2.90 -15.21 0.91
N LYS A 18 -2.54 -14.68 2.08
CA LYS A 18 -3.42 -13.92 2.96
C LYS A 18 -2.68 -12.70 3.49
N ILE A 19 -3.35 -11.56 3.41
CA ILE A 19 -2.87 -10.29 3.96
C ILE A 19 -3.88 -9.75 4.96
N PHE A 20 -3.38 -9.13 6.01
CA PHE A 20 -4.15 -8.58 7.12
C PHE A 20 -3.75 -7.12 7.37
N PRO A 21 -4.66 -6.30 7.93
CA PRO A 21 -4.30 -5.00 8.45
C PRO A 21 -3.12 -5.09 9.43
N CYS A 22 -2.19 -4.13 9.37
CA CYS A 22 -1.06 -4.09 10.27
C CYS A 22 -1.43 -3.36 11.59
N SER A 23 -0.76 -3.73 12.69
CA SER A 23 -0.96 -3.12 14.02
C SER A 23 -2.43 -3.24 14.50
N HIS A 24 -2.94 -2.21 15.20
CA HIS A 24 -4.30 -2.15 15.76
C HIS A 24 -5.36 -1.68 14.75
N LYS A 25 -5.10 -1.80 13.44
CA LYS A 25 -6.02 -1.32 12.39
C LYS A 25 -7.00 -2.44 12.03
N GLU A 26 -8.23 -2.08 11.69
CA GLU A 26 -9.27 -3.05 11.30
C GLU A 26 -9.36 -3.24 9.78
N HIS A 27 -8.85 -2.27 9.00
CA HIS A 27 -8.99 -2.27 7.56
C HIS A 27 -7.66 -2.00 6.84
N LEU A 28 -7.43 -2.69 5.72
CA LEU A 28 -6.27 -2.48 4.86
C LEU A 28 -6.22 -1.03 4.34
N SER A 29 -7.38 -0.37 4.21
CA SER A 29 -7.52 1.04 3.82
C SER A 29 -6.73 2.01 4.68
N ASP A 30 -6.49 1.63 5.92
CA ASP A 30 -5.91 2.49 6.96
C ASP A 30 -4.40 2.22 7.13
N CYS A 31 -3.88 1.22 6.42
CA CYS A 31 -2.50 0.76 6.51
C CYS A 31 -1.57 1.42 5.48
N PHE A 32 -1.95 2.62 5.02
CA PHE A 32 -1.15 3.40 4.08
C PHE A 32 -0.54 4.61 4.77
N THR A 33 0.75 4.84 4.54
CA THR A 33 1.46 6.04 4.96
C THR A 33 1.99 6.77 3.73
N TRP A 34 1.95 8.09 3.76
CA TRP A 34 2.49 8.94 2.71
C TRP A 34 3.71 9.67 3.25
N GLN A 35 4.80 9.66 2.48
CA GLN A 35 5.99 10.44 2.79
C GLN A 35 6.55 10.97 1.48
N ASP A 36 6.62 12.29 1.35
CA ASP A 36 7.02 13.00 0.12
C ASP A 36 6.23 12.54 -1.11
N ASN A 37 6.92 11.99 -2.11
CA ASN A 37 6.33 11.40 -3.31
C ASN A 37 6.20 9.88 -3.21
N LEU A 38 6.28 9.29 -2.02
CA LEU A 38 6.16 7.85 -1.81
C LEU A 38 4.88 7.50 -1.06
N ILE A 39 4.29 6.37 -1.44
CA ILE A 39 3.24 5.69 -0.70
C ILE A 39 3.79 4.38 -0.15
N PHE A 40 3.53 4.14 1.12
CA PHE A 40 3.89 2.92 1.83
C PHE A 40 2.61 2.18 2.16
N PHE A 41 2.54 0.91 1.77
CA PHE A 41 1.46 0.02 2.17
C PHE A 41 2.00 -1.06 3.11
N TRP A 42 1.58 -1.00 4.35
CA TRP A 42 1.98 -1.93 5.41
C TRP A 42 0.90 -3.00 5.57
N TYR A 43 1.30 -4.26 5.70
CA TYR A 43 0.35 -5.36 5.93
C TYR A 43 1.03 -6.50 6.68
N ASN A 44 0.22 -7.27 7.39
CA ASN A 44 0.67 -8.48 8.06
C ASN A 44 0.30 -9.72 7.24
N THR A 45 1.05 -10.80 7.42
CA THR A 45 0.80 -12.12 6.84
C THR A 45 0.43 -13.12 7.94
N GLU A 46 0.06 -14.35 7.55
CA GLU A 46 -0.43 -15.38 8.48
C GLU A 46 0.60 -15.86 9.51
N ASP A 47 1.88 -15.69 9.21
CA ASP A 47 3.04 -15.91 10.08
C ASP A 47 3.31 -14.74 11.05
N GLN A 48 2.43 -13.73 11.08
CA GLN A 48 2.51 -12.54 11.93
C GLN A 48 3.70 -11.62 11.63
N SER A 49 4.39 -11.77 10.49
CA SER A 49 5.37 -10.80 10.04
C SER A 49 4.68 -9.57 9.44
N THR A 50 5.36 -8.42 9.53
CA THR A 50 4.94 -7.16 8.91
C THR A 50 5.75 -6.92 7.65
N HIS A 51 5.06 -6.65 6.55
CA HIS A 51 5.62 -6.36 5.25
C HIS A 51 5.26 -4.95 4.82
N VAL A 52 6.06 -4.38 3.92
CA VAL A 52 5.82 -3.08 3.30
C VAL A 52 6.02 -3.17 1.79
N ILE A 53 5.09 -2.60 1.04
CA ILE A 53 5.28 -2.27 -0.37
C ILE A 53 5.40 -0.76 -0.47
N ILE A 54 6.41 -0.29 -1.21
CA ILE A 54 6.72 1.12 -1.41
C ILE A 54 6.53 1.40 -2.89
N ASP A 55 5.89 2.52 -3.19
CA ASP A 55 5.73 2.97 -4.56
C ASP A 55 5.84 4.49 -4.68
N GLU A 56 6.32 4.95 -5.83
CA GLU A 56 6.51 6.36 -6.12
C GLU A 56 5.28 6.94 -6.82
N VAL A 57 4.72 7.97 -6.21
CA VAL A 57 3.61 8.76 -6.71
C VAL A 57 4.18 9.89 -7.55
N ASN A 58 4.53 9.52 -8.79
CA ASN A 58 4.86 10.48 -9.82
C ASN A 58 3.62 11.34 -10.09
N ARG A 59 3.66 12.60 -9.63
CA ARG A 59 2.71 13.60 -10.11
C ARG A 59 3.09 13.83 -11.58
N VAL A 60 2.26 13.36 -12.50
CA VAL A 60 2.36 13.82 -13.88
C VAL A 60 2.14 15.32 -13.82
N VAL A 61 3.22 16.09 -13.95
CA VAL A 61 3.12 17.53 -14.17
C VAL A 61 2.63 17.62 -15.61
N GLU A 62 1.33 17.81 -15.80
CA GLU A 62 0.81 18.26 -17.09
C GLU A 62 1.45 19.62 -17.36
N SER A 63 2.56 19.59 -18.11
CA SER A 63 3.18 20.77 -18.68
C SER A 63 2.38 21.09 -19.94
N THR A 64 1.27 21.80 -19.78
CA THR A 64 0.60 22.44 -20.91
C THR A 64 1.42 23.67 -21.27
N CYS A 65 2.22 23.55 -22.33
CA CYS A 65 2.77 24.69 -23.08
C CYS A 65 1.67 25.35 -23.92
#